data_AF-A0A3N9MXR7-F1
#
_entry.id   AF-A0A3N9MXR7-F1
#
_cell.length_a   1.000
_cell.length_b   1.000
_cell.length_c   1.000
_cell.angle_alpha   90.00
_cell.angle_beta   90.00
_cell.angle_gamma   90.00
#
_symmetry.space_group_name_H-M   'P 1'
#
loop_
_entity.id
_entity.type
_entity.pdbx_description
1 polymer ?
#
loop_
_entity_poly.entity_id
_entity_poly.type
_entity_poly.pdbx_seq_one_letter_code
_entity_poly.pdbx_strand_id
1 'polypeptide(L)'
;MNTLYYGDNLFVLREHITDESVDLVYLDPPFKSNQDYNVLFAEQSGERAAAQIMAFEDTWHWDQTAAEAFESVVTGNNPRVADVMRAFETFLGR
;
A
#
# COMPACT_ATOMS: atom_id res chain seq x y z
N MET A 1 4.47 -9.84 -22.80
CA MET A 1 3.52 -10.69 -22.05
C MET A 1 3.03 -9.87 -20.87
N ASN A 2 1.76 -9.97 -20.50
CA ASN A 2 1.22 -9.21 -19.36
C ASN A 2 1.22 -10.13 -18.14
N THR A 3 1.66 -9.61 -16.99
CA THR A 3 1.75 -10.36 -15.74
C THR A 3 0.91 -9.66 -14.68
N LEU A 4 0.14 -10.43 -13.92
CA LEU A 4 -0.61 -9.97 -12.77
C LEU A 4 -0.05 -10.65 -11.52
N TYR A 5 0.30 -9.85 -10.52
CA TYR A 5 0.71 -10.33 -9.20
C TYR A 5 -0.41 -10.09 -8.20
N TYR A 6 -0.60 -11.03 -7.27
CA TYR A 6 -1.57 -10.92 -6.18
C TYR A 6 -0.86 -11.04 -4.84
N GLY A 7 -0.97 -10.01 -3.99
CA GLY A 7 -0.33 -9.95 -2.69
C GLY A 7 0.00 -8.53 -2.25
N ASP A 8 0.74 -8.41 -1.15
CA ASP A 8 1.32 -7.15 -0.70
C ASP A 8 2.29 -6.59 -1.76
N ASN A 9 2.16 -5.29 -2.05
CA ASN A 9 2.90 -4.70 -3.16
C ASN A 9 4.42 -4.63 -2.90
N LEU A 10 4.84 -4.39 -1.66
CA LEU A 10 6.24 -4.23 -1.30
C LEU A 10 6.95 -5.57 -1.40
N PHE A 11 6.31 -6.64 -0.91
CA PHE A 11 6.80 -8.00 -1.08
C PHE A 11 6.91 -8.39 -2.56
N VAL A 12 5.86 -8.19 -3.34
CA VAL A 12 5.83 -8.52 -4.77
C VAL A 12 6.94 -7.79 -5.54
N LEU A 13 7.11 -6.49 -5.29
CA LEU A 13 8.13 -5.69 -5.95
C LEU A 13 9.55 -6.20 -5.65
N ARG A 14 9.81 -6.66 -4.42
CA ARG A 14 11.13 -7.16 -4.00
C ARG A 14 11.45 -8.56 -4.53
N GLU A 15 10.48 -9.46 -4.48
CA GLU A 15 10.73 -10.89 -4.74
C GLU A 15 10.51 -11.30 -6.20
N HIS A 16 9.74 -10.51 -6.97
CA HIS A 16 9.27 -10.94 -8.29
C HIS A 16 9.55 -9.96 -9.43
N ILE A 17 9.99 -8.74 -9.13
CA ILE A 17 10.27 -7.72 -10.15
C ILE A 17 11.76 -7.42 -10.14
N THR A 18 12.40 -7.53 -11.29
CA THR A 18 13.84 -7.27 -11.43
C THR A 18 14.13 -5.79 -11.31
N ASP A 19 15.25 -5.44 -10.69
CA ASP A 19 15.75 -4.08 -10.64
C ASP A 19 15.89 -3.47 -12.05
N GLU A 20 15.63 -2.16 -12.16
CA GLU A 20 15.78 -1.39 -13.41
C GLU A 20 15.01 -1.94 -14.63
N SER A 21 13.95 -2.74 -14.39
CA SER A 21 13.16 -3.39 -15.45
C SER A 21 11.86 -2.67 -15.85
N VAL A 22 11.53 -1.56 -15.18
CA VAL A 22 10.27 -0.84 -15.36
C VAL A 22 10.52 0.59 -15.84
N ASP A 23 10.04 0.91 -17.04
CA ASP A 23 10.21 2.25 -17.66
C ASP A 23 9.18 3.28 -17.15
N LEU A 24 7.97 2.84 -16.79
CA LEU A 24 6.88 3.71 -16.37
C LEU A 24 6.05 3.04 -15.27
N VAL A 25 5.78 3.80 -14.22
CA VAL A 25 4.93 3.38 -13.11
C VAL A 25 3.70 4.30 -13.05
N TYR A 26 2.51 3.70 -13.00
CA TYR A 26 1.26 4.39 -12.65
C TYR A 26 0.77 3.85 -11.30
N LEU A 27 0.48 4.73 -10.36
CA LEU A 27 -0.01 4.38 -9.03
C LEU A 27 -1.17 5.30 -8.67
N ASP A 28 -2.22 4.71 -8.10
CA ASP A 28 -3.36 5.40 -7.50
C ASP A 28 -3.55 4.86 -6.07
N PRO A 29 -2.65 5.20 -5.13
CA PRO A 29 -2.71 4.70 -3.77
C PRO A 29 -3.93 5.28 -3.02
N PRO A 30 -4.39 4.63 -1.95
CA PRO A 30 -5.48 5.14 -1.13
C PRO A 30 -5.20 6.57 -0.63
N PHE A 31 -6.19 7.45 -0.77
CA PHE A 31 -6.05 8.88 -0.49
C PHE A 31 -6.16 9.23 1.01
N LYS A 32 -6.42 8.26 1.90
CA LYS A 32 -6.68 8.49 3.33
C LYS A 32 -7.86 9.46 3.52
N SER A 33 -8.97 9.14 2.87
CA SER A 33 -10.21 9.92 2.92
C SER A 33 -10.98 9.76 4.23
N ASN A 34 -10.54 8.85 5.11
CA ASN A 34 -11.24 8.48 6.35
C ASN A 34 -12.66 7.93 6.07
N GLN A 35 -12.88 7.33 4.89
CA GLN A 35 -14.14 6.70 4.54
C GLN A 35 -13.98 5.18 4.47
N ASP A 36 -14.85 4.46 5.19
CA ASP A 36 -14.97 3.02 5.06
C ASP A 36 -15.72 2.70 3.76
N TYR A 37 -15.03 2.09 2.80
CA TYR A 37 -15.66 1.61 1.58
C TYR A 37 -16.32 0.26 1.88
N ASN A 38 -17.65 0.27 1.99
CA ASN A 38 -18.44 -0.96 2.10
C ASN A 38 -18.75 -1.47 0.68
N VAL A 39 -18.32 -2.69 0.34
CA VAL A 39 -18.80 -3.33 -0.89
C VAL A 39 -20.23 -3.80 -0.62
N LEU A 40 -21.20 -3.14 -1.25
CA LEU A 40 -22.58 -3.60 -1.29
C LEU A 40 -22.68 -4.70 -2.34
N PHE A 41 -22.66 -5.97 -1.93
CA PHE A 41 -23.12 -7.05 -2.80
C PHE A 41 -24.64 -6.94 -2.94
N ALA A 42 -25.11 -6.58 -4.13
CA ALA A 42 -26.52 -6.75 -4.48
C ALA A 42 -26.72 -8.20 -4.94
N GLU A 43 -27.43 -9.02 -4.16
CA GLU A 43 -27.95 -10.27 -4.69
C GLU A 43 -29.02 -9.96 -5.75
N GLN A 44 -29.01 -10.74 -6.84
CA GLN A 44 -29.99 -10.62 -7.95
C GLN A 44 -31.45 -10.88 -7.52
N SER A 45 -31.69 -11.26 -6.26
CA SER A 45 -32.99 -11.65 -5.70
C SER A 45 -33.80 -10.50 -5.08
N GLY A 46 -33.20 -9.32 -4.85
CA GLY A 46 -33.89 -8.17 -4.25
C GLY A 46 -34.09 -8.23 -2.73
N GLU A 47 -33.52 -9.22 -2.03
CA GLU A 47 -33.45 -9.22 -0.57
C GLU A 47 -32.25 -8.41 -0.06
N ARG A 48 -32.41 -7.73 1.09
CA ARG A 48 -31.32 -6.95 1.70
C ARG A 48 -30.20 -7.90 2.12
N ALA A 49 -29.08 -7.85 1.41
CA ALA A 49 -27.86 -8.59 1.77
C ALA A 49 -27.46 -8.26 3.21
N ALA A 50 -27.49 -9.27 4.08
CA ALA A 50 -27.19 -9.14 5.51
C ALA A 50 -25.68 -9.04 5.83
N ALA A 51 -24.81 -8.89 4.83
CA ALA A 51 -23.38 -8.81 5.02
C ALA A 51 -22.81 -7.59 4.28
N GLN A 52 -22.65 -6.49 5.01
CA GLN A 52 -21.64 -5.50 4.65
C GLN A 52 -20.28 -6.17 4.87
N ILE A 53 -19.64 -6.62 3.80
CA ILE A 53 -18.25 -7.05 3.86
C ILE A 53 -17.43 -5.77 3.76
N MET A 54 -16.68 -5.46 4.83
CA MET A 54 -15.71 -4.37 4.82
C MET A 54 -14.74 -4.60 3.66
N ALA A 55 -14.70 -3.69 2.69
CA ALA A 55 -13.89 -3.88 1.49
C ALA A 55 -12.41 -3.63 1.77
N PHE A 56 -12.13 -2.58 2.53
CA PHE A 56 -10.83 -2.22 3.09
C PHE A 56 -11.02 -1.00 4.01
N GLU A 57 -10.19 -0.88 5.05
CA GLU A 57 -10.08 0.33 5.85
C GLU A 57 -9.16 1.33 5.12
N ASP A 58 -9.64 2.54 4.83
CA ASP A 58 -8.84 3.63 4.22
C ASP A 58 -8.03 4.40 5.27
N THR A 59 -7.50 3.67 6.27
CA THR A 59 -6.86 4.26 7.45
C THR A 59 -5.55 3.56 7.77
N TRP A 60 -4.44 4.14 7.31
CA TRP A 60 -3.10 3.66 7.65
C TRP A 60 -2.71 4.12 9.05
N HIS A 61 -2.25 3.17 9.84
CA HIS A 61 -1.70 3.41 11.17
C HIS A 61 -0.20 3.12 11.13
N TRP A 62 0.58 3.91 11.86
CA TRP A 62 2.00 3.62 12.03
C TRP A 62 2.16 2.45 12.99
N ASP A 63 2.21 1.25 12.44
CA ASP A 63 2.40 0.00 13.18
C ASP A 63 3.85 -0.50 13.09
N GLN A 64 4.08 -1.69 13.66
CA GLN A 64 5.40 -2.31 13.64
C GLN A 64 5.87 -2.62 12.21
N THR A 65 4.96 -3.03 11.33
CA THR A 65 5.26 -3.34 9.92
C THR A 65 5.71 -2.09 9.18
N ALA A 66 5.03 -0.96 9.39
CA ALA A 66 5.41 0.33 8.81
C ALA A 66 6.79 0.79 9.31
N ALA A 67 7.07 0.60 10.60
CA ALA A 67 8.38 0.92 11.18
C ALA A 67 9.51 0.07 10.58
N GLU A 68 9.28 -1.23 10.39
CA GLU A 68 10.26 -2.14 9.77
C GLU A 68 10.48 -1.83 8.28
N ALA A 69 9.41 -1.51 7.55
CA ALA A 69 9.51 -1.09 6.16
C ALA A 69 10.31 0.22 6.02
N PHE A 70 10.05 1.20 6.90
CA PHE A 70 10.82 2.44 6.96
C PHE A 70 12.30 2.18 7.26
N GLU A 71 12.59 1.39 8.30
CA GLU A 71 13.97 1.04 8.67
C GLU A 71 14.72 0.37 7.52
N SER A 72 14.05 -0.55 6.82
CA SER A 72 14.59 -1.22 5.64
C SER A 72 14.92 -0.23 4.51
N VAL A 73 14.13 0.82 4.32
CA VAL A 73 14.39 1.85 3.29
C VAL A 73 15.55 2.75 3.70
N VAL A 74 15.61 3.21 4.95
CA VAL A 74 16.68 4.13 5.40
C VAL A 74 18.03 3.44 5.57
N THR A 75 18.06 2.13 5.80
CA THR A 75 19.29 1.32 5.86
C THR A 75 19.65 0.68 4.51
N GLY A 76 18.79 0.86 3.50
CA GLY A 76 18.97 0.30 2.17
C GLY A 76 20.09 0.96 1.35
N ASN A 77 20.29 0.44 0.14
CA ASN A 77 21.44 0.78 -0.70
C ASN A 77 21.28 2.10 -1.49
N ASN A 78 20.13 2.78 -1.38
CA ASN A 78 19.88 4.05 -2.07
C ASN A 78 19.98 5.23 -1.10
N PRO A 79 21.14 5.89 -0.99
CA PRO A 79 21.36 6.94 0.01
C PRO A 79 20.43 8.14 -0.20
N ARG A 80 20.06 8.46 -1.45
CA ARG A 80 19.15 9.59 -1.73
C ARG A 80 17.75 9.33 -1.22
N VAL A 81 17.23 8.11 -1.40
CA VAL A 81 15.92 7.72 -0.87
C VAL A 81 15.96 7.70 0.65
N ALA A 82 17.02 7.13 1.23
CA ALA A 82 17.20 7.11 2.68
C ALA A 82 17.19 8.53 3.29
N ASP A 83 17.91 9.48 2.68
CA ASP A 83 17.96 10.86 3.15
C ASP A 83 16.59 11.56 3.08
N VAL A 84 15.85 11.36 1.99
CA VAL A 84 14.48 11.91 1.85
C VAL A 84 13.55 11.33 2.91
N MET A 85 13.59 10.03 3.15
CA MET A 85 12.73 9.38 4.15
C MET A 85 13.05 9.85 5.58
N ARG A 86 14.33 9.99 5.94
CA ARG A 86 14.74 10.57 7.23
C ARG A 86 14.32 12.03 7.38
N ALA A 87 14.39 12.80 6.30
CA ALA A 87 13.94 14.18 6.29
C ALA A 87 12.43 14.28 6.56
N PHE A 88 11.62 13.38 5.97
CA PHE A 88 10.19 13.30 6.27
C PHE A 88 9.91 12.94 7.74
N GLU A 89 10.57 11.94 8.31
CA GLU A 89 10.40 11.59 9.73
C GLU A 89 10.78 12.77 10.64
N THR A 90 11.89 13.45 10.34
CA THR A 90 12.33 14.63 11.12
C THR A 90 11.35 15.79 11.00
N PHE A 91 10.80 16.02 9.82
CA PHE A 91 9.90 17.15 9.54
C PHE A 91 8.49 16.94 10.11
N LEU A 92 7.92 15.76 9.93
CA LEU A 92 6.57 15.44 10.38
C LEU A 92 6.51 15.08 11.87
N GLY A 93 7.63 14.62 12.43
CA GLY A 93 7.66 14.00 13.76
C GLY A 93 7.08 12.59 13.74
N ARG A 94 7.11 11.94 14.90
CA ARG A 94 6.31 10.73 15.16
C ARG A 94 5.01 11.11 15.86
#